data_AF-A0A7R7TG38-F1
#
_entry.id   AF-A0A7R7TG38-F1
#
_cell.length_a   1.000
_cell.length_b   1.000
_cell.length_c   1.000
_cell.angle_alpha   90.00
_cell.angle_beta   90.00
_cell.angle_gamma   90.00
#
_symmetry.space_group_name_H-M   'P 1'
#
loop_
_entity.id
_entity.type
_entity.pdbx_description
1 polymer ?
#
loop_
_entity_poly.entity_id
_entity_poly.type
_entity_poly.pdbx_seq_one_letter_code
_entity_poly.pdbx_strand_id
1 'polypeptide(L)' 'MALREYRTLAEARASVKAFVLEVYNRKRPHSALGYLTPEAFSESLLKGGGSPD' A
#
# COMPACT_ATOMS: atom_id res chain seq x y z
N MET A 1 22.49 -3.53 -7.42
CA MET A 1 21.17 -2.88 -7.29
C MET A 1 21.39 -1.38 -7.41
N ALA A 2 21.06 -0.79 -8.55
CA ALA A 2 21.21 0.65 -8.76
C ALA A 2 20.01 1.41 -8.18
N LEU A 3 20.25 2.53 -7.52
CA LEU A 3 19.19 3.45 -7.09
C LEU A 3 18.57 4.12 -8.32
N ARG A 4 17.26 4.39 -8.26
CA ARG A 4 16.58 5.14 -9.32
C ARG A 4 16.90 6.61 -9.17
N GLU A 5 17.52 7.20 -10.18
CA GLU A 5 17.69 8.64 -10.27
C GLU A 5 16.44 9.31 -10.84
N TYR A 6 16.08 10.48 -10.29
CA TYR A 6 14.98 11.31 -10.77
C TYR A 6 15.54 12.65 -11.21
N ARG A 7 15.17 13.11 -12.40
CA ARG A 7 15.64 14.39 -12.95
C ARG A 7 14.83 15.56 -12.42
N THR A 8 13.58 15.30 -12.03
CA THR A 8 12.69 16.33 -11.48
C THR A 8 11.97 15.87 -10.22
N LEU A 9 11.53 16.83 -9.41
CA LEU A 9 10.64 16.56 -8.27
C LEU A 9 9.30 15.96 -8.72
N ALA A 10 8.81 16.34 -9.90
CA ALA A 10 7.57 15.82 -10.45
C ALA A 10 7.68 14.31 -10.74
N GLU A 11 8.80 13.88 -11.35
CA GLU A 11 9.09 12.46 -11.59
C GLU A 11 9.19 11.67 -10.28
N ALA A 12 9.92 12.21 -9.29
CA ALA A 12 10.05 11.57 -7.99
C ALA A 12 8.68 11.39 -7.32
N ARG A 13 7.84 12.44 -7.32
CA ARG A 13 6.47 12.38 -6.77
C ARG A 13 5.60 11.37 -7.50
N ALA A 14 5.65 11.33 -8.82
CA ALA A 14 4.92 10.36 -9.62
C ALA A 14 5.33 8.93 -9.31
N SER A 15 6.64 8.68 -9.17
CA SER A 15 7.16 7.36 -8.82
C SER A 15 6.76 6.92 -7.41
N VAL A 16 6.82 7.81 -6.42
CA VAL A 16 6.35 7.51 -5.06
C VAL A 16 4.85 7.20 -5.08
N LYS A 17 4.05 8.00 -5.80
CA LYS A 17 2.62 7.75 -5.95
C LYS A 17 2.33 6.37 -6.54
N ALA A 18 3.00 6.03 -7.65
CA ALA A 18 2.86 4.72 -8.29
C ALA A 18 3.25 3.58 -7.33
N PHE A 19 4.37 3.72 -6.63
CA PHE A 19 4.81 2.72 -5.65
C PHE A 19 3.79 2.53 -4.53
N VAL A 20 3.25 3.62 -3.97
CA VAL A 20 2.25 3.54 -2.89
C VAL A 20 1.00 2.80 -3.37
N LEU A 21 0.46 3.19 -4.53
CA LEU A 21 -0.78 2.63 -5.06
C LEU A 21 -0.62 1.18 -5.52
N GLU A 22 0.46 0.85 -6.22
CA GLU A 22 0.58 -0.43 -6.91
C GLU A 22 1.35 -1.49 -6.11
N VAL A 23 2.23 -1.07 -5.20
CA VAL A 23 3.12 -1.99 -4.48
C VAL A 23 2.82 -1.96 -2.98
N TYR A 24 2.91 -0.80 -2.34
CA TYR A 24 2.72 -0.69 -0.90
C TYR A 24 1.31 -1.15 -0.50
N ASN A 25 0.27 -0.58 -1.10
CA ASN A 25 -1.11 -0.87 -0.73
C ASN A 25 -1.57 -2.28 -1.14
N ARG A 26 -1.04 -2.80 -2.27
CA ARG A 26 -1.61 -4.00 -2.92
C ARG A 26 -0.76 -5.25 -2.82
N LYS A 27 0.55 -5.13 -2.62
CA LYS A 27 1.48 -6.26 -2.73
C LYS A 27 2.34 -6.47 -1.49
N ARG A 28 2.57 -5.43 -0.69
CA ARG A 28 3.47 -5.52 0.46
C ARG A 28 2.71 -5.95 1.72
N PRO A 29 2.97 -7.14 2.28
CA PRO A 29 2.40 -7.52 3.56
C PRO A 29 3.09 -6.78 4.72
N HIS A 30 2.32 -6.44 5.75
CA HIS A 30 2.81 -5.73 6.93
C HIS A 30 2.54 -6.55 8.19
N SER A 31 3.58 -6.79 9.00
CA SER A 31 3.44 -7.52 10.27
C SER A 31 2.44 -6.86 11.22
N ALA A 32 2.40 -5.52 11.26
CA ALA A 32 1.42 -4.76 12.05
C ALA A 32 -0.03 -4.96 11.61
N LEU A 33 -0.26 -5.42 10.37
CA LEU A 33 -1.58 -5.73 9.82
C LEU A 33 -1.86 -7.25 9.82
N GLY A 34 -1.16 -8.02 10.64
CA GLY A 34 -1.29 -9.49 10.65
C GLY A 34 -0.79 -10.14 9.36
N TYR A 35 0.24 -9.55 8.73
CA TYR A 35 0.76 -9.95 7.41
C TYR A 35 -0.21 -9.74 6.24
N LEU A 36 -1.24 -8.91 6.41
CA LEU A 36 -2.07 -8.43 5.30
C LEU A 36 -1.43 -7.23 4.60
N THR A 37 -1.82 -7.02 3.35
CA THR A 37 -1.59 -5.75 2.65
C THR A 37 -2.54 -4.68 3.20
N PRO A 38 -2.23 -3.38 3.06
CA PRO A 38 -3.13 -2.32 3.49
C PRO A 38 -4.53 -2.42 2.86
N GLU A 39 -4.61 -2.80 1.57
CA GLU A 39 -5.88 -3.01 0.87
C GLU A 39 -6.68 -4.18 1.49
N ALA A 40 -6.06 -5.36 1.64
CA ALA A 40 -6.72 -6.53 2.21
C ALA A 40 -7.17 -6.30 3.67
N PHE A 41 -6.36 -5.57 4.44
CA PHE A 41 -6.73 -5.18 5.80
C PHE A 41 -7.95 -4.25 5.80
N SER A 42 -7.98 -3.22 4.95
CA SER A 42 -9.15 -2.33 4.83
C SER A 42 -10.40 -3.09 4.42
N GLU A 43 -10.29 -4.05 3.48
CA GLU A 43 -11.42 -4.90 3.10
C GLU A 43 -11.91 -5.76 4.27
N SER A 44 -11.00 -6.28 5.10
CA SER A 44 -11.37 -7.06 6.29
C SER A 44 -12.15 -6.23 7.31
N LEU A 45 -11.79 -4.95 7.49
CA LEU A 45 -12.52 -4.02 8.34
C LEU A 45 -13.94 -3.74 7.81
N LEU A 46 -14.08 -3.58 6.50
CA LEU A 46 -15.39 -3.37 5.86
C LEU A 46 -16.28 -4.61 5.97
N LYS A 47 -15.70 -5.81 5.89
CA LYS A 47 -16.41 -7.10 6.05
C LYS A 47 -16.78 -7.38 7.52
N GLY A 48 -15.93 -6.98 8.47
CA GLY A 48 -16.14 -7.17 9.90
C GLY A 48 -16.99 -6.09 10.58
N GLY A 49 -17.33 -5.00 9.88
CA GLY A 49 -18.21 -3.93 10.36
C GLY A 49 -19.71 -4.27 10.34
N GLY A 50 -20.08 -5.49 9.94
CA GLY A 50 -21.40 -6.05 10.24
C GLY A 50 -21.41 -6.49 11.70
N SER A 51 -22.02 -5.68 12.57
CA SER A 51 -22.30 -6.04 13.96
C SER A 51 -22.90 -7.46 14.02
N PRO A 52 -22.30 -8.41 14.74
CA PRO A 52 -23.08 -9.55 15.22
C PRO A 52 -24.01 -9.02 16.32
N ASP A 53 -25.25 -9.50 16.31
CA ASP A 53 -26.26 -9.22 17.33
C ASP A 53 -25.80 -9.62 18.75
#